data_AF-A0A1Q7Y8A5-F1
#
_entry.id   AF-A0A1Q7Y8A5-F1
#
_cell.length_a   1.000
_cell.length_b   1.000
_cell.length_c   1.000
_cell.angle_alpha   90.00
_cell.angle_beta   90.00
_cell.angle_gamma   90.00
#
_symmetry.space_group_name_H-M   'P 1'
#
loop_
_entity.id
_entity.type
_entity.pdbx_description
1 polymer ?
#
loop_
_entity_poly.entity_id
_entity_poly.type
_entity_poly.pdbx_seq_one_letter_code
_entity_poly.pdbx_strand_id
1 'polypeptide(L)'
;MEVKVDEATAKQIALKVVADVNFYIAVIGLLGVIVGAVSTALGNLLIHWLKERSRAKAEKPRKELLLKMLNDERFPQRWRSFDTLKHVIGADDKTAKRLLIEIGARASEKKQDLWGLLKYHPLNETDQ
;
A
#
# COMPACT_ATOMS: atom_id res chain seq x y z
N MET A 1 32.93 -35.74 -56.05
CA MET A 1 32.23 -34.62 -56.71
C MET A 1 32.22 -33.47 -55.71
N GLU A 2 33.19 -32.57 -55.84
CA GLU A 2 33.31 -31.40 -54.96
C GLU A 2 32.24 -30.40 -55.37
N VAL A 3 31.24 -30.16 -54.51
CA VAL A 3 30.21 -29.16 -54.77
C VAL A 3 30.85 -27.79 -54.57
N LYS A 4 31.34 -27.17 -55.65
CA LYS A 4 31.76 -25.76 -55.64
C LYS A 4 30.50 -24.91 -55.47
N VAL A 5 30.30 -24.41 -54.24
CA VAL A 5 29.26 -23.43 -53.97
C VAL A 5 29.67 -22.12 -54.64
N ASP A 6 28.84 -21.65 -55.55
CA ASP A 6 29.05 -20.38 -56.25
C ASP A 6 29.01 -19.18 -55.27
N GLU A 7 29.81 -18.14 -55.53
CA GLU A 7 29.96 -16.99 -54.65
C GLU A 7 28.62 -16.26 -54.43
N ALA A 8 27.75 -16.24 -55.45
CA ALA A 8 26.41 -15.65 -55.33
C ALA A 8 25.51 -16.47 -54.38
N THR A 9 25.64 -17.80 -54.41
CA THR A 9 24.89 -18.70 -53.51
C THR A 9 25.36 -18.53 -52.06
N ALA A 10 26.68 -18.42 -51.84
CA ALA A 10 27.24 -18.17 -50.51
C ALA A 10 26.76 -16.83 -49.92
N LYS A 11 26.74 -15.76 -50.73
CA LYS A 11 26.23 -14.44 -50.32
C LYS A 11 24.73 -14.48 -49.96
N GLN A 12 23.92 -15.18 -50.74
CA GLN A 12 22.48 -15.33 -50.45
C GLN A 12 22.23 -16.09 -49.14
N ILE A 13 22.98 -17.16 -48.90
CA ILE A 13 22.88 -17.92 -47.64
C ILE A 13 23.27 -17.02 -46.45
N ALA A 14 24.39 -16.30 -46.56
CA ALA A 14 24.84 -15.40 -45.49
C ALA A 14 23.80 -14.32 -45.17
N LEU A 15 23.22 -13.67 -46.19
CA LEU A 15 22.19 -12.66 -46.01
C LEU A 15 20.94 -13.23 -45.32
N LYS A 16 20.51 -14.43 -45.73
CA LYS A 16 19.36 -15.09 -45.12
C LYS A 16 19.63 -15.45 -43.65
N VAL A 17 20.79 -16.00 -43.36
CA VAL A 17 21.19 -16.35 -41.97
C VAL A 17 21.22 -15.10 -41.09
N VAL A 18 21.80 -14.00 -41.57
CA VAL A 18 21.83 -12.73 -40.82
C VAL A 18 20.41 -12.20 -40.59
N ALA A 19 19.53 -12.27 -41.59
CA ALA A 19 18.14 -11.85 -41.46
C ALA A 19 17.37 -12.70 -40.43
N ASP A 20 17.52 -14.02 -40.48
CA ASP A 20 16.87 -14.94 -39.54
C ASP A 20 17.38 -14.71 -38.11
N VAL A 21 18.69 -14.56 -37.92
CA VAL A 21 19.28 -14.28 -36.59
C VAL A 21 18.77 -12.94 -36.04
N ASN A 22 18.72 -11.89 -36.86
CA ASN A 22 18.20 -10.59 -36.44
C ASN A 22 16.72 -10.66 -36.05
N PHE A 23 15.91 -11.45 -36.78
CA PHE A 23 14.52 -11.69 -36.45
C PHE A 23 14.38 -12.38 -35.08
N TYR A 24 15.13 -13.45 -34.82
CA TYR A 24 15.10 -14.14 -33.53
C TYR A 24 15.54 -13.23 -32.38
N ILE A 25 16.59 -12.44 -32.57
CA ILE A 25 17.05 -11.47 -31.56
C ILE A 25 15.93 -10.46 -31.25
N ALA A 26 15.25 -9.94 -32.27
CA ALA A 26 14.14 -9.01 -32.09
C ALA A 26 12.97 -9.65 -31.32
N VAL A 27 12.61 -10.89 -31.65
CA VAL A 27 11.54 -11.63 -30.97
C VAL A 27 11.90 -11.91 -29.51
N ILE A 28 13.12 -12.37 -29.23
CA ILE A 28 13.60 -12.63 -27.87
C ILE A 28 13.64 -11.33 -27.05
N GLY A 29 14.13 -10.25 -27.65
CA GLY A 29 14.15 -8.93 -27.02
C GLY A 29 12.75 -8.45 -26.66
N LEU A 30 11.79 -8.57 -27.59
CA LEU A 30 10.40 -8.18 -27.37
C LEU A 30 9.74 -9.02 -26.26
N LEU A 31 9.93 -10.34 -26.27
CA LEU A 31 9.43 -11.22 -25.22
C LEU A 31 10.04 -10.88 -23.85
N GLY A 32 11.34 -10.58 -23.82
CA GLY A 32 12.03 -10.14 -22.60
C GLY A 32 11.40 -8.87 -22.01
N VAL A 33 11.09 -7.88 -22.84
CA VAL A 33 10.41 -6.64 -22.41
C VAL A 33 9.01 -6.94 -21.86
N ILE A 34 8.23 -7.78 -22.54
CA ILE A 34 6.88 -8.15 -22.09
C ILE A 34 6.93 -8.84 -20.73
N VAL A 35 7.79 -9.86 -20.58
CA VAL A 35 7.95 -10.60 -19.33
C VAL A 35 8.45 -9.69 -18.20
N GLY A 36 9.41 -8.81 -18.49
CA GLY A 36 9.93 -7.84 -17.52
C GLY A 36 8.87 -6.84 -17.06
N ALA A 37 8.06 -6.32 -17.98
CA ALA A 37 6.97 -5.39 -17.68
C ALA A 37 5.89 -6.05 -16.81
N VAL A 38 5.47 -7.26 -17.17
CA VAL A 38 4.51 -8.05 -16.39
C VAL A 38 5.06 -8.34 -15.00
N SER A 39 6.31 -8.79 -14.89
CA SER A 39 6.94 -9.08 -13.60
C SER A 39 7.01 -7.85 -12.69
N THR A 40 7.33 -6.69 -13.27
CA THR A 40 7.38 -5.41 -12.54
C THR A 40 5.99 -4.99 -12.05
N ALA A 41 4.98 -5.10 -12.90
CA ALA A 41 3.60 -4.76 -12.55
C ALA A 41 3.09 -5.65 -11.40
N LEU A 42 3.28 -6.97 -11.49
CA LEU A 42 2.91 -7.90 -10.42
C LEU A 42 3.69 -7.63 -9.14
N GLY A 43 5.00 -7.41 -9.24
CA GLY A 43 5.85 -7.10 -8.09
C GLY A 43 5.39 -5.86 -7.34
N ASN A 44 5.05 -4.79 -8.07
CA ASN A 44 4.56 -3.55 -7.46
C ASN A 44 3.21 -3.74 -6.75
N LEU A 45 2.28 -4.47 -7.37
CA LEU A 45 0.98 -4.78 -6.76
C LEU A 45 1.14 -5.61 -5.47
N LEU A 46 1.98 -6.65 -5.50
CA LEU A 46 2.23 -7.50 -4.35
C LEU A 46 2.90 -6.73 -3.21
N ILE A 47 3.91 -5.91 -3.50
CA ILE A 47 4.59 -5.08 -2.51
C ILE A 47 3.61 -4.08 -1.89
N HIS A 48 2.76 -3.43 -2.70
CA HIS A 48 1.77 -2.50 -2.20
C HIS A 48 0.80 -3.17 -1.23
N TRP A 49 0.28 -4.34 -1.60
CA TRP A 49 -0.63 -5.11 -0.74
C TRP A 49 0.03 -5.55 0.57
N LEU A 50 1.30 -6.01 0.50
CA LEU A 50 2.04 -6.41 1.69
C LEU A 50 2.36 -5.22 2.61
N LYS A 51 2.70 -4.06 2.05
CA LYS A 51 2.92 -2.82 2.81
C LYS A 51 1.65 -2.37 3.52
N GLU A 52 0.50 -2.40 2.83
CA GLU A 52 -0.79 -2.02 3.43
C GLU A 52 -1.16 -2.96 4.58
N ARG A 53 -0.98 -4.28 4.37
CA ARG A 53 -1.25 -5.29 5.40
C ARG A 53 -0.29 -5.17 6.59
N SER A 54 0.98 -4.87 6.34
CA SER A 54 1.98 -4.66 7.39
C SER A 54 1.65 -3.42 8.22
N ARG A 55 1.29 -2.31 7.56
CA ARG A 55 0.81 -1.10 8.23
C ARG A 55 -0.42 -1.38 9.07
N ALA A 56 -1.43 -2.05 8.52
CA ALA A 56 -2.63 -2.42 9.27
C ALA A 56 -2.33 -3.26 10.52
N LYS A 57 -1.37 -4.20 10.43
CA LYS A 57 -0.89 -4.96 11.59
C LYS A 57 -0.16 -4.09 12.61
N ALA A 58 0.70 -3.18 12.17
CA ALA A 58 1.46 -2.29 13.05
C ALA A 58 0.54 -1.30 13.79
N GLU A 59 -0.56 -0.87 13.17
CA GLU A 59 -1.52 0.04 13.80
C GLU A 59 -2.54 -0.66 14.71
N LYS A 60 -2.69 -1.98 14.62
CA LYS A 60 -3.66 -2.73 15.42
C LYS A 60 -3.45 -2.55 16.94
N PRO A 61 -2.23 -2.67 17.51
CA PRO A 61 -2.00 -2.43 18.93
C PRO A 61 -2.35 -1.00 19.36
N ARG A 62 -2.07 0.01 18.51
CA ARG A 62 -2.42 1.41 18.81
C ARG A 62 -3.93 1.60 18.87
N LYS A 63 -4.68 1.01 17.92
CA LYS A 63 -6.15 1.04 17.92
C LYS A 63 -6.73 0.37 19.16
N GLU A 64 -6.21 -0.80 19.53
CA GLU A 64 -6.64 -1.53 20.73
C GLU A 64 -6.38 -0.71 22.00
N LEU A 65 -5.23 -0.02 22.07
CA LEU A 65 -4.90 0.86 23.19
C LEU A 65 -5.84 2.07 23.27
N LEU A 66 -6.08 2.76 22.14
CA LEU A 66 -7.07 3.84 22.08
C LEU A 66 -8.46 3.38 22.51
N LEU A 67 -8.90 2.22 22.03
CA LEU A 67 -10.19 1.65 22.38
C LEU A 67 -10.27 1.36 23.89
N LYS A 68 -9.20 0.82 24.50
CA LYS A 68 -9.13 0.62 25.95
C LYS A 68 -9.20 1.95 26.71
N MET A 69 -8.47 2.97 26.28
CA MET A 69 -8.46 4.29 26.93
C MET A 69 -9.81 5.00 26.84
N LEU A 70 -10.52 4.87 25.72
CA LEU A 70 -11.85 5.47 25.53
C LEU A 70 -12.96 4.69 26.24
N ASN A 71 -12.77 3.39 26.47
CA ASN A 71 -13.67 2.55 27.27
C ASN A 71 -13.25 2.46 28.75
N ASP A 72 -12.34 3.29 29.21
CA ASP A 72 -11.89 3.30 30.60
C ASP A 72 -12.98 3.85 31.52
N GLU A 73 -13.40 3.07 32.52
CA GLU A 73 -14.48 3.42 33.45
C GLU A 73 -14.05 4.47 34.48
N ARG A 74 -12.74 4.70 34.64
CA ARG A 74 -12.21 5.80 35.47
C ARG A 74 -12.61 7.18 34.96
N PHE A 75 -13.08 7.27 33.71
CA PHE A 75 -13.52 8.50 33.06
C PHE A 75 -15.03 8.39 32.78
N PRO A 76 -15.90 8.73 33.75
CA PRO A 76 -17.35 8.52 33.64
C PRO A 76 -17.96 9.30 32.47
N GLN A 77 -17.39 10.45 32.10
CA GLN A 77 -17.83 11.24 30.95
C GLN A 77 -17.38 10.65 29.59
N ARG A 78 -16.54 9.61 29.58
CA ARG A 78 -16.03 8.93 28.37
C ARG A 78 -15.38 9.86 27.32
N TRP A 79 -14.98 11.06 27.73
CA TRP A 79 -14.17 12.01 26.96
C TRP A 79 -12.70 11.90 27.40
N ARG A 80 -11.79 11.99 26.42
CA ARG A 80 -10.35 11.91 26.64
C ARG A 80 -9.66 13.03 25.85
N SER A 81 -8.64 13.66 26.44
CA SER A 81 -7.82 14.63 25.73
C SER A 81 -7.10 13.97 24.56
N PHE A 82 -7.15 14.63 23.40
CA PHE A 82 -6.48 14.22 22.18
C PHE A 82 -4.96 14.17 22.40
N ASP A 83 -4.39 15.17 23.07
CA ASP A 83 -2.96 15.20 23.34
C ASP A 83 -2.51 13.98 24.16
N THR A 84 -3.31 13.59 25.18
CA THR A 84 -3.05 12.37 25.95
C THR A 84 -3.16 11.11 25.08
N LEU A 85 -4.21 10.98 24.27
CA LEU A 85 -4.42 9.82 23.40
C LEU A 85 -3.26 9.67 22.40
N LYS A 86 -2.86 10.78 21.76
CA LYS A 86 -1.75 10.88 20.83
C LYS A 86 -0.42 10.50 21.49
N HIS A 87 -0.15 11.04 22.68
CA HIS A 87 1.07 10.77 23.43
C HIS A 87 1.20 9.29 23.80
N VAL A 88 0.13 8.68 24.30
CA VAL A 88 0.13 7.27 24.75
C VAL A 88 0.38 6.29 23.60
N ILE A 89 -0.12 6.57 22.41
CA ILE A 89 0.16 5.71 21.24
C ILE A 89 1.45 6.08 20.49
N GLY A 90 2.15 7.14 20.91
CA GLY A 90 3.36 7.64 20.27
C GLY A 90 3.18 8.00 18.81
N ALA A 91 2.06 8.63 18.45
CA ALA A 91 1.73 9.00 17.07
C ALA A 91 1.73 10.51 16.87
N ASP A 92 1.88 10.95 15.61
CA ASP A 92 1.63 12.34 15.24
C ASP A 92 0.12 12.67 15.22
N ASP A 93 -0.20 13.96 15.14
CA ASP A 93 -1.57 14.47 15.10
C ASP A 93 -2.42 13.84 13.98
N LYS A 94 -1.87 13.68 12.78
CA LYS A 94 -2.59 13.16 11.61
C LYS A 94 -2.91 11.68 11.80
N THR A 95 -1.94 10.92 12.29
CA THR A 95 -2.04 9.49 12.54
C THR A 95 -3.00 9.23 13.69
N ALA A 96 -2.90 9.96 14.80
CA ALA A 96 -3.82 9.82 15.93
C ALA A 96 -5.27 10.09 15.52
N LYS A 97 -5.54 11.20 14.80
CA LYS A 97 -6.89 11.53 14.30
C LYS A 97 -7.44 10.44 13.39
N ARG A 98 -6.63 9.96 12.43
CA ARG A 98 -7.01 8.88 11.52
C ARG A 98 -7.38 7.60 12.30
N LEU A 99 -6.54 7.18 13.25
CA LEU A 99 -6.80 5.97 14.04
C LEU A 99 -8.05 6.10 14.91
N LEU A 100 -8.29 7.28 15.49
CA LEU A 100 -9.50 7.57 16.27
C LEU A 100 -10.76 7.43 15.41
N ILE A 101 -10.77 8.02 14.22
CA ILE A 101 -11.88 7.88 13.27
C ILE A 101 -12.08 6.41 12.87
N GLU A 102 -10.99 5.69 12.58
CA GLU A 102 -11.03 4.27 12.21
C GLU A 102 -11.62 3.36 13.31
N ILE A 103 -11.53 3.73 14.58
CA ILE A 103 -12.15 2.99 15.71
C ILE A 103 -13.55 3.52 16.08
N GLY A 104 -14.12 4.42 15.30
CA GLY A 104 -15.44 5.00 15.56
C GLY A 104 -15.44 6.04 16.70
N ALA A 105 -14.31 6.70 16.93
CA ALA A 105 -14.25 7.87 17.80
C ALA A 105 -14.47 9.16 17.00
N ARG A 106 -14.90 10.21 17.72
CA ARG A 106 -15.11 11.57 17.20
C ARG A 106 -14.52 12.60 18.14
N ALA A 107 -14.25 13.79 17.60
CA ALA A 107 -14.00 14.98 18.41
C ALA A 107 -15.31 15.55 18.97
N SER A 108 -15.21 16.25 20.11
CA SER A 108 -16.31 17.06 20.65
C SER A 108 -16.54 18.31 19.79
N GLU A 109 -17.80 18.71 19.64
CA GLU A 109 -18.19 19.93 18.93
C GLU A 109 -17.99 21.18 19.79
N LYS A 110 -18.16 21.06 21.11
CA LYS A 110 -18.10 22.20 22.03
C LYS A 110 -16.73 22.36 22.69
N LYS A 111 -16.12 21.25 23.11
CA LYS A 111 -14.87 21.26 23.86
C LYS A 111 -13.71 20.94 22.93
N GLN A 112 -12.83 21.93 22.73
CA GLN A 112 -11.61 21.71 21.97
C GLN A 112 -10.78 20.60 22.63
N ASP A 113 -10.08 19.82 21.81
CA ASP A 113 -9.17 18.75 22.23
C ASP A 113 -9.81 17.50 22.87
N LEU A 114 -11.14 17.37 22.98
CA LEU A 114 -11.75 16.15 23.52
C LEU A 114 -12.20 15.17 22.44
N TRP A 115 -11.93 13.88 22.68
CA TRP A 115 -12.33 12.77 21.84
C TRP A 115 -13.02 11.67 22.64
N GLY A 116 -14.00 11.04 22.01
CA GLY A 116 -14.86 10.02 22.62
C GLY A 116 -15.38 9.05 21.58
N LEU A 117 -15.83 7.86 22.00
CA LEU A 117 -16.45 6.90 21.08
C LEU A 117 -17.86 7.35 20.71
N LEU A 118 -18.21 7.21 19.43
CA LEU A 118 -19.53 7.60 18.91
C LEU A 118 -20.68 6.88 19.63
N LYS A 119 -20.46 5.65 20.12
CA LYS A 119 -21.46 4.90 20.91
C LYS A 119 -21.84 5.55 22.25
N TYR A 120 -20.98 6.42 22.79
CA TYR A 120 -21.23 7.14 24.03
C TYR A 120 -21.59 8.61 23.78
N HIS A 121 -21.26 9.14 22.60
CA HIS A 121 -21.45 10.55 22.23
C HIS A 121 -22.05 10.65 20.81
N PRO A 122 -23.31 10.21 20.61
CA PRO A 122 -23.92 10.19 19.29
C PRO A 122 -24.19 11.63 18.79
N LEU A 123 -24.21 11.83 17.48
CA LEU A 123 -24.31 13.18 16.85
C LEU A 123 -25.64 13.91 17.11
N ASN A 124 -26.69 13.17 17.46
CA ASN A 124 -28.02 13.70 17.73
C ASN A 124 -28.19 14.22 19.17
N GLU A 125 -27.23 13.95 20.05
CA GLU A 125 -27.21 14.44 21.43
C GLU A 125 -26.16 15.54 21.51
N THR A 126 -26.59 16.77 21.80
CA THR A 126 -25.67 17.91 21.91
C THR A 126 -24.77 17.69 23.13
N ASP A 127 -23.44 17.63 22.92
CA ASP A 127 -22.42 17.45 23.97
C ASP A 127 -22.76 18.31 25.21
N GLN A 128 -23.14 17.71 26.34
CA GLN A 128 -23.47 18.44 27.59
C GLN A 128 -22.21 18.87 28.36
#